data_AF-A0AA36IUH5-F1
#
_entry.id   AF-A0AA36IUH5-F1
#
_cell.length_a   1.000
_cell.length_b   1.000
_cell.length_c   1.000
_cell.angle_alpha   90.00
_cell.angle_beta   90.00
_cell.angle_gamma   90.00
#
_symmetry.space_group_name_H-M   'P 1'
#
loop_
_entity.id
_entity.type
_entity.pdbx_description
1 polymer ?
#
loop_
_entity_poly.entity_id
_entity_poly.type
_entity_poly.pdbx_seq_one_letter_code
_entity_poly.pdbx_strand_id
1 'polypeptide(L)'
;MGFRLSFATRRSSASQVLARRLYSSFAGLKHEARLVQQPEFHRSGQELPVLRLVGENGRLVPGADMPCDMATYLAMYKSMVTVAVVDQVMNSLQRQGRISFYMTGTGEEAAQVGTAARLGRRDVIWAQYRELGTYLYRGFTIQQMVDQCLSRGDEPGKGRQMPVHYCDASLGLQAISSPLGTQIPHAVGAGYAFRISGQPRVGVTYFGDGAASEGDFAVALNFAATLKAQTLFICRNNGWAISTPSREQYAGDGIAVRGIAYGMPSLRVDGNDLAAVYLATEKARELCLEGQPVLLELMTYRRGHHSTSDDAGRYRDNRQVRPGQEQPVPRARRLLEEAGEWDEQRDQDLRHQLREELMEALKTAEAKTFGKVSDMFEDVWKTATPELARQRQELKEHILRHPEHFATKLSKHHLFGSFARGGGAAMAWRVLLLASGAAGSLLHVAAGKGNVSEVAELLDRRGLLPWINHRAVEGDTPVMAASLAGQAEVVELLIQRGCNVTIADKDGYKPLDAAAAHGHSEVVSVLMKYSPPSKTLHTFHRDGFAPLHRACWGNSHEHSQVVQTLLRVNVDPVLPASNGSTCLQLASRQETRDILAAHCGSFASCASEASADQPSSAARTEL
;
A
#
# COMPACT_ATOMS: atom_id res chain seq x y z
N MET A 1 -28.11 -6.36 81.30
CA MET A 1 -27.50 -5.38 82.23
C MET A 1 -26.27 -6.02 82.85
N GLY A 2 -25.08 -5.48 82.63
CA GLY A 2 -23.82 -6.02 83.16
C GLY A 2 -22.60 -5.56 82.36
N PHE A 3 -22.23 -4.29 82.52
CA PHE A 3 -21.04 -3.69 81.90
C PHE A 3 -19.75 -4.35 82.41
N ARG A 4 -18.88 -4.82 81.50
CA ARG A 4 -17.45 -5.08 81.78
C ARG A 4 -16.62 -3.91 81.28
N LEU A 5 -16.11 -3.10 82.20
CA LEU A 5 -15.06 -2.10 81.94
C LEU A 5 -13.71 -2.82 81.89
N SER A 6 -13.09 -2.86 80.71
CA SER A 6 -11.70 -3.28 80.54
C SER A 6 -10.79 -2.06 80.65
N PHE A 7 -9.80 -2.15 81.54
CA PHE A 7 -8.80 -1.13 81.82
C PHE A 7 -8.01 -0.73 80.56
N ALA A 8 -8.25 0.48 80.06
CA ALA A 8 -7.35 1.16 79.15
C ALA A 8 -6.21 1.78 79.96
N THR A 9 -4.99 1.28 79.77
CA THR A 9 -3.77 1.89 80.28
C THR A 9 -3.62 3.29 79.70
N ARG A 10 -3.71 4.31 80.57
CA ARG A 10 -3.31 5.70 80.27
C ARG A 10 -1.80 5.71 79.96
N ARG A 11 -1.43 5.61 78.68
CA ARG A 11 -0.11 6.05 78.21
C ARG A 11 -0.06 7.58 78.36
N SER A 12 0.95 8.06 79.07
CA SER A 12 1.10 9.46 79.48
C SER A 12 1.12 10.46 78.32
N SER A 13 0.58 11.66 78.54
CA SER A 13 0.63 12.79 77.60
C SER A 13 2.06 13.28 77.31
N ALA A 14 3.03 13.00 78.20
CA ALA A 14 4.43 13.37 78.01
C ALA A 14 5.09 12.64 76.82
N SER A 15 4.76 11.36 76.61
CA SER A 15 5.25 10.57 75.47
C SER A 15 4.74 11.07 74.11
N GLN A 16 3.51 11.61 74.06
CA GLN A 16 2.95 12.21 72.84
C GLN A 16 3.56 13.59 72.54
N VAL A 17 3.89 14.37 73.58
CA VAL A 17 4.53 15.69 73.44
C VAL A 17 6.00 15.57 73.02
N LEU A 18 6.73 14.56 73.52
CA LEU A 18 8.10 14.24 73.07
C LEU A 18 8.13 13.70 71.64
N ALA A 19 7.18 12.85 71.24
CA ALA A 19 7.06 12.36 69.86
C ALA A 19 6.83 13.49 68.86
N ARG A 20 6.04 14.53 69.21
CA ARG A 20 5.84 15.73 68.38
C ARG A 20 7.10 16.57 68.15
N ARG A 21 8.18 16.39 68.91
CA ARG A 21 9.47 17.09 68.67
C ARG A 21 10.36 16.40 67.64
N LEU A 22 10.08 15.13 67.31
CA LEU A 22 10.83 14.33 66.34
C LEU A 22 10.21 14.35 64.94
N TYR A 23 9.05 14.96 64.78
CA TYR A 23 8.31 15.03 63.52
C TYR A 23 7.84 16.45 63.24
N SER A 24 7.81 16.83 61.98
CA SER A 24 7.32 18.15 61.54
C SER A 24 6.42 18.01 60.32
N SER A 25 5.41 18.87 60.27
CA SER A 25 4.48 18.99 59.17
C SER A 25 4.94 20.10 58.23
N PHE A 26 5.61 19.75 57.14
CA PHE A 26 5.99 20.69 56.10
C PHE A 26 4.92 20.73 55.01
N ALA A 27 4.56 21.92 54.52
CA ALA A 27 3.50 22.10 53.52
C ALA A 27 3.72 21.33 52.21
N GLY A 28 4.97 21.02 51.87
CA GLY A 28 5.32 20.25 50.67
C GLY A 28 5.23 18.72 50.82
N LEU A 29 4.91 18.20 52.00
CA LEU A 29 4.87 16.76 52.27
C LEU A 29 3.45 16.28 52.54
N LYS A 30 3.11 15.10 52.02
CA LYS A 30 1.80 14.46 52.24
C LYS A 30 1.64 13.89 53.66
N HIS A 31 2.74 13.65 54.37
CA HIS A 31 2.78 13.04 55.70
C HIS A 31 3.78 13.78 56.60
N GLU A 32 3.64 13.64 57.91
CA GLU A 32 4.62 14.17 58.87
C GLU A 32 5.99 13.54 58.62
N ALA A 33 7.03 14.37 58.54
CA ALA A 33 8.40 13.91 58.32
C ALA A 33 9.15 13.77 59.63
N ARG A 34 9.88 12.65 59.76
CA ARG A 34 10.83 12.44 60.85
C ARG A 34 12.01 13.40 60.69
N LEU A 35 12.33 14.15 61.74
CA LEU A 35 13.49 15.02 61.82
C LEU A 35 14.72 14.20 62.21
N VAL A 36 15.77 14.29 61.40
CA VAL A 36 17.09 13.67 61.65
C VAL A 36 18.12 14.76 61.97
N GLN A 37 19.07 14.45 62.85
CA GLN A 37 20.12 15.38 63.30
C GLN A 37 21.46 15.16 62.57
N GLN A 38 21.53 14.16 61.70
CA GLN A 38 22.70 13.84 60.87
C GLN A 38 22.24 13.69 59.41
N PRO A 39 23.09 14.04 58.43
CA PRO A 39 22.76 13.85 57.03
C PRO A 39 22.65 12.36 56.69
N GLU A 40 21.47 11.94 56.24
CA GLU A 40 21.17 10.59 55.78
C GLU A 40 20.73 10.64 54.31
N PHE A 41 21.49 9.97 53.43
CA PHE A 41 21.13 9.87 52.01
C PHE A 41 20.38 8.57 51.75
N HIS A 42 19.13 8.67 51.29
CA HIS A 42 18.34 7.50 50.90
C HIS A 42 18.71 7.06 49.48
N ARG A 43 18.98 5.76 49.32
CA ARG A 43 19.13 5.10 48.03
C ARG A 43 17.88 4.27 47.74
N SER A 44 17.55 4.10 46.46
CA SER A 44 16.43 3.23 46.05
C SER A 44 16.63 1.84 46.65
N GLY A 45 15.80 1.47 47.62
CA GLY A 45 15.92 0.21 48.38
C GLY A 45 14.80 -0.79 48.12
N GLN A 46 13.89 -0.52 47.19
CA GLN A 46 12.83 -1.45 46.81
C GLN A 46 13.20 -2.11 45.49
N GLU A 47 13.56 -3.39 45.57
CA GLU A 47 13.46 -4.30 44.43
C GLU A 47 11.98 -4.67 44.27
N LEU A 48 11.36 -4.26 43.17
CA LEU A 48 9.97 -4.61 42.90
C LEU A 48 9.87 -6.06 42.42
N PRO A 49 9.03 -6.90 43.08
CA PRO A 49 8.80 -8.28 42.65
C PRO A 49 8.06 -8.32 41.31
N VAL A 50 8.24 -9.43 40.59
CA VAL A 50 7.62 -9.67 39.29
C VAL A 50 6.41 -10.59 39.48
N LEU A 51 5.21 -10.13 39.12
CA LEU A 51 4.01 -10.99 39.09
C LEU A 51 4.15 -12.07 38.02
N ARG A 52 3.92 -13.32 38.41
CA ARG A 52 3.93 -14.51 37.54
C ARG A 52 2.88 -15.52 38.03
N LEU A 53 2.11 -16.09 37.12
CA LEU A 53 1.08 -17.10 37.37
C LEU A 53 1.39 -18.43 36.67
N VAL A 54 2.00 -18.40 35.49
CA VAL A 54 2.43 -19.58 34.73
C VAL A 54 3.95 -19.63 34.81
N GLY A 55 4.55 -20.77 35.14
CA GLY A 55 5.99 -20.99 35.15
C GLY A 55 6.59 -21.12 33.75
N GLU A 56 7.91 -21.25 33.71
CA GLU A 56 8.69 -21.45 32.48
C GLU A 56 8.32 -22.77 31.76
N ASN A 57 7.98 -23.79 32.55
CA ASN A 57 7.47 -25.06 32.07
C ASN A 57 6.06 -24.99 31.43
N GLY A 58 5.38 -23.83 31.46
CA GLY A 58 4.01 -23.70 30.95
C GLY A 58 2.93 -24.20 31.90
N ARG A 59 3.25 -24.42 33.18
CA ARG A 59 2.29 -24.83 34.23
C ARG A 59 1.97 -23.67 35.16
N LEU A 60 0.82 -23.69 35.81
CA LEU A 60 0.57 -22.76 36.90
C LEU A 60 1.62 -22.91 38.01
N VAL A 61 2.09 -21.79 38.55
CA VAL A 61 2.93 -21.79 39.74
C VAL A 61 2.09 -22.26 40.94
N PRO A 62 2.69 -22.92 41.95
CA PRO A 62 1.94 -23.41 43.10
C PRO A 62 1.13 -22.30 43.78
N GLY A 63 -0.18 -22.52 43.93
CA GLY A 63 -1.11 -21.57 44.56
C GLY A 63 -1.60 -20.43 43.66
N ALA A 64 -1.25 -20.42 42.37
CA ALA A 64 -1.85 -19.51 41.40
C ALA A 64 -3.11 -20.11 40.78
N ASP A 65 -4.13 -19.25 40.60
CA ASP A 65 -5.36 -19.57 39.89
C ASP A 65 -5.35 -18.96 38.49
N MET A 66 -6.08 -19.60 37.56
CA MET A 66 -6.31 -19.01 36.25
C MET A 66 -7.20 -17.77 36.36
N PRO A 67 -6.80 -16.63 35.77
CA PRO A 67 -7.56 -15.38 35.88
C PRO A 67 -8.71 -15.28 34.86
N CYS A 68 -8.86 -16.26 33.98
CA CYS A 68 -9.92 -16.33 32.97
C CYS A 68 -10.21 -17.79 32.60
N ASP A 69 -11.33 -18.02 31.92
CA ASP A 69 -11.66 -19.34 31.37
C ASP A 69 -10.71 -19.72 30.21
N MET A 70 -10.64 -21.03 29.91
CA MET A 70 -9.77 -21.55 28.86
C MET A 70 -10.19 -21.10 27.45
N ALA A 71 -11.47 -20.81 27.22
CA ALA A 71 -11.93 -20.29 25.94
C ALA A 71 -11.34 -18.90 25.65
N THR A 72 -11.32 -18.03 26.66
CA THR A 72 -10.70 -16.70 26.61
C THR A 72 -9.19 -16.82 26.47
N TYR A 73 -8.56 -17.70 27.25
CA TYR A 73 -7.12 -17.94 27.15
C TYR A 73 -6.72 -18.44 25.76
N LEU A 74 -7.51 -19.35 25.17
CA LEU A 74 -7.32 -19.85 23.81
C LEU A 74 -7.52 -18.75 22.75
N ALA A 75 -8.50 -17.86 22.91
CA ALA A 75 -8.70 -16.73 21.99
C ALA A 75 -7.50 -15.75 22.00
N MET A 76 -6.95 -15.48 23.19
CA MET A 76 -5.72 -14.70 23.33
C MET A 76 -4.53 -15.44 22.67
N TYR A 77 -4.37 -16.73 22.93
CA TYR A 77 -3.32 -17.55 22.32
C TYR A 77 -3.36 -17.49 20.79
N LYS A 78 -4.54 -17.68 20.18
CA LYS A 78 -4.72 -17.60 18.72
C LYS A 78 -4.28 -16.24 18.18
N SER A 79 -4.60 -15.16 18.87
CA SER A 79 -4.17 -13.80 18.48
C SER A 79 -2.64 -13.63 18.55
N MET A 80 -1.98 -14.23 19.54
CA MET A 80 -0.51 -14.23 19.62
C MET A 80 0.12 -15.05 18.48
N VAL A 81 -0.48 -16.17 18.09
CA VAL A 81 -0.04 -16.95 16.91
C VAL A 81 -0.22 -16.15 15.63
N THR A 82 -1.32 -15.38 15.49
CA THR A 82 -1.52 -14.47 14.36
C THR A 82 -0.39 -13.46 14.24
N VAL A 83 0.01 -12.80 15.35
CA VAL A 83 1.17 -11.88 15.35
C VAL A 83 2.42 -12.59 14.84
N ALA A 84 2.75 -13.76 15.39
CA ALA A 84 3.95 -14.50 15.03
C ALA A 84 3.99 -14.91 13.54
N VAL A 85 2.85 -15.34 12.97
CA VAL A 85 2.74 -15.70 11.55
C VAL A 85 2.86 -14.48 10.65
N VAL A 86 2.13 -13.41 10.98
CA VAL A 86 2.14 -12.15 10.23
C VAL A 86 3.55 -11.55 10.21
N ASP A 87 4.20 -11.46 11.37
CA ASP A 87 5.53 -10.89 11.51
C ASP A 87 6.55 -11.59 10.62
N GLN A 88 6.52 -12.92 10.59
CA GLN A 88 7.44 -13.72 9.79
C GLN A 88 7.32 -13.39 8.29
N VAL A 89 6.09 -13.35 7.78
CA VAL A 89 5.81 -13.12 6.36
C VAL A 89 6.09 -11.67 5.98
N MET A 90 5.56 -10.70 6.73
CA MET A 90 5.72 -9.27 6.44
C MET A 90 7.18 -8.82 6.52
N ASN A 91 7.95 -9.35 7.48
CA ASN A 91 9.40 -9.11 7.52
C ASN A 91 10.11 -9.64 6.26
N SER A 92 9.72 -10.82 5.75
CA SER A 92 10.24 -11.35 4.48
C SER A 92 9.86 -10.46 3.29
N LEU A 93 8.63 -9.93 3.26
CA LEU A 93 8.20 -8.98 2.23
C LEU A 93 9.05 -7.71 2.21
N GLN A 94 9.43 -7.20 3.37
CA GLN A 94 10.34 -6.06 3.45
C GLN A 94 11.72 -6.41 2.87
N ARG A 95 12.26 -7.61 3.17
CA ARG A 95 13.53 -8.07 2.59
C ARG A 95 13.49 -8.23 1.07
N GLN A 96 12.32 -8.48 0.50
CA GLN A 96 12.08 -8.51 -0.94
C GLN A 96 11.85 -7.10 -1.55
N GLY A 97 11.83 -6.04 -0.74
CA GLY A 97 11.57 -4.67 -1.20
C GLY A 97 10.11 -4.38 -1.56
N ARG A 98 9.16 -5.24 -1.16
CA ARG A 98 7.73 -5.07 -1.44
C ARG A 98 7.05 -4.05 -0.52
N ILE A 99 7.59 -3.89 0.69
CA ILE A 99 7.24 -2.81 1.62
C ILE A 99 8.52 -2.10 2.07
N SER A 100 8.41 -0.83 2.44
CA SER A 100 9.59 0.00 2.74
C SER A 100 10.20 -0.27 4.12
N PHE A 101 9.38 -0.69 5.09
CA PHE A 101 9.77 -0.83 6.48
C PHE A 101 8.91 -1.88 7.18
N TYR A 102 9.44 -2.54 8.22
CA TYR A 102 8.65 -3.36 9.11
C TYR A 102 9.30 -3.51 10.50
N MET A 103 8.49 -3.85 11.51
CA MET A 103 8.93 -4.14 12.87
C MET A 103 8.16 -5.35 13.39
N THR A 104 8.87 -6.33 13.96
CA THR A 104 8.23 -7.53 14.51
C THR A 104 7.94 -7.38 16.01
N GLY A 105 6.84 -7.95 16.48
CA GLY A 105 6.48 -8.05 17.89
C GLY A 105 7.04 -9.27 18.62
N THR A 106 7.95 -10.04 17.99
CA THR A 106 8.42 -11.33 18.52
C THR A 106 9.01 -11.24 19.92
N GLY A 107 8.42 -11.98 20.85
CA GLY A 107 8.75 -11.97 22.28
C GLY A 107 7.80 -11.12 23.12
N GLU A 108 7.04 -10.22 22.52
CA GLU A 108 6.17 -9.26 23.21
C GLU A 108 4.68 -9.56 23.00
N GLU A 109 4.32 -10.71 22.44
CA GLU A 109 2.95 -11.04 22.03
C GLU A 109 1.99 -11.12 23.23
N ALA A 110 2.41 -11.76 24.34
CA ALA A 110 1.59 -11.83 25.56
C ALA A 110 1.37 -10.45 26.19
N ALA A 111 2.42 -9.61 26.21
CA ALA A 111 2.34 -8.24 26.71
C ALA A 111 1.35 -7.38 25.92
N GLN A 112 1.18 -7.64 24.61
CA GLN A 112 0.25 -6.91 23.74
C GLN A 112 -1.19 -7.45 23.82
N VAL A 113 -1.34 -8.78 23.79
CA VAL A 113 -2.66 -9.43 23.73
C VAL A 113 -3.30 -9.51 25.11
N GLY A 114 -2.53 -9.90 26.13
CA GLY A 114 -3.04 -10.05 27.50
C GLY A 114 -3.56 -8.74 28.07
N THR A 115 -2.91 -7.61 27.75
CA THR A 115 -3.41 -6.29 28.11
C THR A 115 -4.69 -5.96 27.35
N ALA A 116 -4.69 -6.09 26.02
CA ALA A 116 -5.83 -5.78 25.17
C ALA A 116 -7.10 -6.54 25.57
N ALA A 117 -6.95 -7.79 26.01
CA ALA A 117 -8.04 -8.67 26.40
C ALA A 117 -8.88 -8.18 27.57
N ARG A 118 -8.30 -7.33 28.43
CA ARG A 118 -9.00 -6.83 29.61
C ARG A 118 -9.38 -5.36 29.54
N LEU A 119 -8.97 -4.67 28.48
CA LEU A 119 -9.43 -3.32 28.21
C LEU A 119 -10.85 -3.34 27.63
N GLY A 120 -11.72 -2.46 28.11
CA GLY A 120 -13.09 -2.34 27.63
C GLY A 120 -13.14 -1.76 26.22
N ARG A 121 -14.13 -2.14 25.41
CA ARG A 121 -14.26 -1.71 23.99
C ARG A 121 -14.25 -0.19 23.77
N ARG A 122 -14.63 0.60 24.78
CA ARG A 122 -14.65 2.07 24.71
C ARG A 122 -13.37 2.72 25.22
N ASP A 123 -12.47 1.97 25.85
CA ASP A 123 -11.15 2.46 26.26
C ASP A 123 -10.35 2.81 25.00
N VAL A 124 -9.57 3.89 25.09
CA VAL A 124 -8.84 4.48 23.97
C VAL A 124 -7.35 4.26 24.17
N ILE A 125 -6.68 3.78 23.11
CA ILE A 125 -5.32 3.30 23.16
C ILE A 125 -4.41 4.17 22.28
N TRP A 126 -3.34 4.65 22.89
CA TRP A 126 -2.19 5.27 22.24
C TRP A 126 -1.04 4.27 22.22
N ALA A 127 -0.79 3.69 21.06
CA ALA A 127 0.30 2.75 20.83
C ALA A 127 1.61 3.48 20.48
N GLN A 128 2.73 2.76 20.55
CA GLN A 128 4.04 3.26 20.14
C GLN A 128 4.37 2.84 18.72
N TYR A 129 4.45 1.53 18.43
CA TYR A 129 4.68 0.93 17.10
C TYR A 129 4.87 -0.60 17.15
N ARG A 130 4.76 -1.24 18.33
CA ARG A 130 4.98 -2.69 18.49
C ARG A 130 3.77 -3.36 19.13
N GLU A 131 2.58 -2.82 18.87
CA GLU A 131 1.33 -3.23 19.50
C GLU A 131 0.40 -4.01 18.54
N LEU A 132 0.92 -4.65 17.48
CA LEU A 132 0.08 -5.37 16.51
C LEU A 132 -0.88 -6.37 17.18
N GLY A 133 -0.45 -7.09 18.22
CA GLY A 133 -1.30 -8.00 18.98
C GLY A 133 -2.48 -7.31 19.67
N THR A 134 -2.28 -6.09 20.16
CA THR A 134 -3.35 -5.26 20.74
C THR A 134 -4.37 -4.86 19.67
N TYR A 135 -3.90 -4.51 18.47
CA TYR A 135 -4.76 -4.17 17.34
C TYR A 135 -5.59 -5.37 16.89
N LEU A 136 -4.94 -6.52 16.64
CA LEU A 136 -5.60 -7.75 16.19
C LEU A 136 -6.66 -8.20 17.21
N TYR A 137 -6.34 -8.21 18.50
CA TYR A 137 -7.31 -8.61 19.53
C TYR A 137 -8.50 -7.64 19.63
N ARG A 138 -8.28 -6.36 19.33
CA ARG A 138 -9.34 -5.34 19.28
C ARG A 138 -10.25 -5.46 18.05
N GLY A 139 -9.92 -6.32 17.09
CA GLY A 139 -10.68 -6.53 15.86
C GLY A 139 -10.09 -5.86 14.62
N PHE A 140 -8.85 -5.33 14.70
CA PHE A 140 -8.14 -4.87 13.52
C PHE A 140 -7.79 -6.08 12.66
N THR A 141 -8.13 -6.04 11.38
CA THR A 141 -8.02 -7.21 10.50
C THR A 141 -6.63 -7.34 9.88
N ILE A 142 -6.26 -8.56 9.46
CA ILE A 142 -5.05 -8.78 8.67
C ILE A 142 -5.08 -7.92 7.40
N GLN A 143 -6.24 -7.80 6.74
CA GLN A 143 -6.38 -6.96 5.55
C GLN A 143 -6.06 -5.48 5.83
N GLN A 144 -6.57 -4.90 6.92
CA GLN A 144 -6.28 -3.50 7.28
C GLN A 144 -4.79 -3.28 7.55
N MET A 145 -4.14 -4.22 8.24
CA MET A 145 -2.69 -4.17 8.49
C MET A 145 -1.89 -4.23 7.19
N VAL A 146 -2.26 -5.13 6.28
CA VAL A 146 -1.61 -5.25 4.96
C VAL A 146 -1.83 -3.98 4.14
N ASP A 147 -3.06 -3.47 4.08
CA ASP A 147 -3.40 -2.26 3.33
C ASP A 147 -2.56 -1.05 3.81
N GLN A 148 -2.38 -0.89 5.12
CA GLN A 148 -1.55 0.16 5.70
C GLN A 148 -0.07 -0.02 5.31
N CYS A 149 0.47 -1.23 5.42
CA CYS A 149 1.88 -1.50 5.12
C CYS A 149 2.23 -1.34 3.64
N LEU A 150 1.28 -1.62 2.72
CA LEU A 150 1.47 -1.42 1.28
C LEU A 150 0.99 -0.03 0.80
N SER A 151 0.38 0.77 1.68
CA SER A 151 -0.23 2.07 1.37
C SER A 151 -1.31 1.96 0.27
N ARG A 152 -2.20 0.97 0.39
CA ARG A 152 -3.20 0.62 -0.63
C ARG A 152 -4.63 0.86 -0.17
N GLY A 153 -5.50 1.08 -1.16
CA GLY A 153 -6.93 1.25 -0.93
C GLY A 153 -7.27 2.46 -0.09
N ASP A 154 -8.40 2.38 0.61
CA ASP A 154 -8.93 3.43 1.49
C ASP A 154 -8.48 3.23 2.95
N GLU A 155 -7.23 2.81 3.15
CA GLU A 155 -6.68 2.70 4.51
C GLU A 155 -6.74 4.08 5.21
N PRO A 156 -7.11 4.17 6.49
CA PRO A 156 -7.47 5.44 7.12
C PRO A 156 -6.36 6.50 7.11
N GLY A 157 -5.09 6.10 7.05
CA GLY A 157 -3.91 6.95 6.96
C GLY A 157 -3.60 7.48 5.56
N LYS A 158 -4.34 7.06 4.52
CA LYS A 158 -4.20 7.49 3.10
C LYS A 158 -2.78 7.35 2.53
N GLY A 159 -2.01 6.38 3.00
CA GLY A 159 -0.64 6.11 2.61
C GLY A 159 0.37 7.17 3.06
N ARG A 160 0.01 8.02 4.04
CA ARG A 160 0.86 9.16 4.46
C ARG A 160 1.92 8.79 5.48
N GLN A 161 1.70 7.74 6.25
CA GLN A 161 2.60 7.28 7.29
C GLN A 161 3.41 6.07 6.81
N MET A 162 4.56 5.85 7.45
CA MET A 162 5.37 4.65 7.21
C MET A 162 4.62 3.37 7.59
N PRO A 163 4.98 2.20 7.05
CA PRO A 163 4.43 0.92 7.49
C PRO A 163 4.52 0.74 9.01
N VAL A 164 3.57 -0.01 9.58
CA VAL A 164 3.42 -0.26 11.03
C VAL A 164 2.82 0.91 11.82
N HIS A 165 2.44 2.01 11.15
CA HIS A 165 1.71 3.11 11.77
C HIS A 165 0.20 2.93 11.65
N TYR A 166 -0.30 1.91 12.33
CA TYR A 166 -1.71 1.55 12.30
C TYR A 166 -2.60 2.57 13.03
N CYS A 167 -3.87 2.60 12.65
CA CYS A 167 -4.91 3.36 13.34
C CYS A 167 -6.31 2.81 13.00
N ASP A 168 -7.23 2.90 13.95
CA ASP A 168 -8.67 2.66 13.70
C ASP A 168 -9.49 3.28 14.84
N ALA A 169 -10.07 4.46 14.57
CA ALA A 169 -10.85 5.18 15.56
C ALA A 169 -12.09 4.40 16.03
N SER A 170 -12.66 3.52 15.20
CA SER A 170 -13.83 2.71 15.55
C SER A 170 -13.52 1.65 16.60
N LEU A 171 -12.25 1.24 16.71
CA LEU A 171 -11.73 0.30 17.70
C LEU A 171 -11.10 0.98 18.92
N GLY A 172 -11.13 2.31 18.96
CA GLY A 172 -10.46 3.12 19.99
C GLY A 172 -8.94 3.16 19.83
N LEU A 173 -8.41 2.92 18.63
CA LEU A 173 -6.98 2.86 18.34
C LEU A 173 -6.53 4.18 17.70
N GLN A 174 -5.77 4.97 18.44
CA GLN A 174 -5.25 6.25 17.96
C GLN A 174 -4.07 6.04 17.03
N ALA A 175 -3.90 6.95 16.08
CA ALA A 175 -2.84 6.84 15.09
C ALA A 175 -1.45 6.89 15.70
N ILE A 176 -0.62 5.93 15.30
CA ILE A 176 0.79 5.87 15.68
C ILE A 176 1.58 7.00 15.00
N SER A 177 2.55 7.54 15.73
CA SER A 177 3.54 8.50 15.25
C SER A 177 4.96 8.07 15.66
N SER A 178 5.97 8.38 14.85
CA SER A 178 7.37 8.00 15.13
C SER A 178 7.97 8.64 16.38
N PRO A 179 7.71 9.92 16.73
CA PRO A 179 8.33 10.56 17.89
C PRO A 179 7.98 9.85 19.21
N LEU A 180 9.00 9.36 19.90
CA LEU A 180 8.86 8.63 21.16
C LEU A 180 8.32 9.53 22.26
N GLY A 181 7.54 8.98 23.19
CA GLY A 181 7.06 9.67 24.38
C GLY A 181 5.85 10.58 24.17
N THR A 182 5.69 11.16 22.98
CA THR A 182 4.65 12.17 22.67
C THR A 182 3.21 11.70 22.92
N GLN A 183 2.93 10.42 22.74
CA GLN A 183 1.60 9.84 22.93
C GLN A 183 1.24 9.63 24.41
N ILE A 184 2.23 9.62 25.30
CA ILE A 184 2.06 9.36 26.74
C ILE A 184 1.19 10.47 27.39
N PRO A 185 1.51 11.78 27.26
CA PRO A 185 0.66 12.83 27.80
C PRO A 185 -0.70 12.95 27.11
N HIS A 186 -0.84 12.54 25.84
CA HIS A 186 -2.14 12.50 25.15
C HIS A 186 -3.12 11.55 25.83
N ALA A 187 -2.66 10.35 26.22
CA ALA A 187 -3.49 9.40 26.97
C ALA A 187 -3.89 9.91 28.35
N VAL A 188 -3.05 10.74 28.98
CA VAL A 188 -3.37 11.43 30.25
C VAL A 188 -4.46 12.46 30.06
N GLY A 189 -4.36 13.30 29.03
CA GLY A 189 -5.40 14.28 28.70
C GLY A 189 -6.75 13.63 28.45
N ALA A 190 -6.77 12.52 27.71
CA ALA A 190 -7.98 11.74 27.47
C ALA A 190 -8.52 11.11 28.76
N GLY A 191 -7.67 10.48 29.57
CA GLY A 191 -8.06 9.89 30.86
C GLY A 191 -8.61 10.93 31.84
N TYR A 192 -8.06 12.14 31.84
CA TYR A 192 -8.60 13.26 32.61
C TYR A 192 -9.98 13.70 32.09
N ALA A 193 -10.13 13.84 30.77
CA ALA A 193 -11.40 14.17 30.13
C ALA A 193 -12.49 13.13 30.44
N PHE A 194 -12.14 11.83 30.44
CA PHE A 194 -13.07 10.77 30.82
C PHE A 194 -13.50 10.90 32.28
N ARG A 195 -12.58 11.21 33.20
CA ARG A 195 -12.90 11.41 34.61
C ARG A 195 -13.86 12.56 34.83
N ILE A 196 -13.52 13.75 34.34
CA ILE A 196 -14.35 14.95 34.58
C ILE A 196 -15.72 14.85 33.90
N SER A 197 -15.84 14.01 32.87
CA SER A 197 -17.09 13.72 32.18
C SER A 197 -17.86 12.51 32.75
N GLY A 198 -17.37 11.89 33.84
CA GLY A 198 -18.00 10.73 34.46
C GLY A 198 -18.09 9.49 33.57
N GLN A 199 -17.17 9.35 32.60
CA GLN A 199 -17.20 8.24 31.64
C GLN A 199 -16.40 7.05 32.16
N PRO A 200 -16.97 5.82 32.19
CA PRO A 200 -16.28 4.63 32.67
C PRO A 200 -15.32 4.06 31.61
N ARG A 201 -14.31 4.86 31.22
CA ARG A 201 -13.36 4.58 30.16
C ARG A 201 -11.94 4.95 30.59
N VAL A 202 -10.96 4.19 30.14
CA VAL A 202 -9.54 4.42 30.47
C VAL A 202 -8.79 4.90 29.23
N GLY A 203 -7.94 5.92 29.40
CA GLY A 203 -6.91 6.27 28.43
C GLY A 203 -5.71 5.36 28.63
N VAL A 204 -5.29 4.63 27.61
CA VAL A 204 -4.21 3.64 27.71
C VAL A 204 -3.04 4.07 26.85
N THR A 205 -1.82 4.00 27.37
CA THR A 205 -0.61 4.29 26.59
C THR A 205 0.41 3.17 26.70
N TYR A 206 0.92 2.73 25.55
CA TYR A 206 2.04 1.79 25.46
C TYR A 206 3.32 2.55 25.12
N PHE A 207 4.42 2.15 25.73
CA PHE A 207 5.75 2.69 25.45
C PHE A 207 6.84 1.69 25.87
N GLY A 208 8.00 1.74 25.22
CA GLY A 208 9.17 0.97 25.64
C GLY A 208 9.94 1.61 26.79
N ASP A 209 10.81 0.85 27.45
CA ASP A 209 11.75 1.33 28.46
C ASP A 209 12.63 2.48 27.94
N GLY A 210 12.96 2.45 26.64
CA GLY A 210 13.63 3.54 25.95
C GLY A 210 12.88 4.87 26.02
N ALA A 211 11.60 4.85 25.64
CA ALA A 211 10.76 6.04 25.59
C ALA A 211 10.40 6.59 26.97
N ALA A 212 10.54 5.79 28.03
CA ALA A 212 10.40 6.26 29.41
C ALA A 212 11.56 7.18 29.88
N SER A 213 12.59 7.38 29.05
CA SER A 213 13.63 8.38 29.28
C SER A 213 13.35 9.73 28.61
N GLU A 214 12.29 9.84 27.79
CA GLU A 214 11.85 11.12 27.22
C GLU A 214 11.20 12.01 28.31
N GLY A 215 11.34 13.32 28.16
CA GLY A 215 10.77 14.30 29.11
C GLY A 215 9.24 14.19 29.25
N ASP A 216 8.55 13.86 28.14
CA ASP A 216 7.10 13.69 28.09
C ASP A 216 6.58 12.62 29.06
N PHE A 217 7.38 11.56 29.32
CA PHE A 217 7.00 10.52 30.28
C PHE A 217 6.90 11.07 31.70
N ALA A 218 7.92 11.81 32.16
CA ALA A 218 7.94 12.39 33.50
C ALA A 218 6.81 13.43 33.70
N VAL A 219 6.55 14.25 32.67
CA VAL A 219 5.43 15.20 32.66
C VAL A 219 4.09 14.48 32.75
N ALA A 220 3.91 13.42 31.97
CA ALA A 220 2.66 12.66 31.94
C ALA A 220 2.36 11.96 33.28
N LEU A 221 3.35 11.34 33.93
CA LEU A 221 3.15 10.73 35.25
C LEU A 221 2.69 11.77 36.28
N ASN A 222 3.34 12.93 36.30
CA ASN A 222 2.98 14.01 37.22
C ASN A 222 1.54 14.54 36.95
N PHE A 223 1.20 14.78 35.68
CA PHE A 223 -0.13 15.24 35.30
C PHE A 223 -1.19 14.20 35.64
N ALA A 224 -0.95 12.92 35.35
CA ALA A 224 -1.90 11.86 35.66
C ALA A 224 -2.16 11.77 37.17
N ALA A 225 -1.10 11.75 37.99
CA ALA A 225 -1.22 11.63 39.44
C ALA A 225 -1.93 12.83 40.08
N THR A 226 -1.54 14.05 39.69
CA THR A 226 -2.11 15.29 40.25
C THR A 226 -3.55 15.53 39.79
N LEU A 227 -3.85 15.20 38.55
CA LEU A 227 -5.19 15.36 37.96
C LEU A 227 -6.09 14.14 38.21
N LYS A 228 -5.57 13.08 38.84
CA LYS A 228 -6.27 11.80 39.06
C LYS A 228 -6.81 11.24 37.75
N ALA A 229 -6.03 11.26 36.68
CA ALA A 229 -6.50 10.85 35.36
C ALA A 229 -6.85 9.35 35.34
N GLN A 230 -7.92 8.96 34.63
CA GLN A 230 -8.26 7.54 34.38
C GLN A 230 -7.31 6.97 33.32
N THR A 231 -6.04 6.78 33.67
CA THR A 231 -4.97 6.46 32.71
C THR A 231 -4.15 5.25 33.13
N LEU A 232 -4.02 4.30 32.21
CA LEU A 232 -3.17 3.13 32.34
C LEU A 232 -1.91 3.29 31.49
N PHE A 233 -0.75 3.27 32.15
CA PHE A 233 0.57 3.31 31.53
C PHE A 233 1.12 1.89 31.43
N ILE A 234 1.47 1.45 30.22
CA ILE A 234 1.98 0.11 29.96
C ILE A 234 3.38 0.23 29.36
N CYS A 235 4.38 0.02 30.21
CA CYS A 235 5.77 -0.03 29.80
C CYS A 235 6.13 -1.44 29.35
N ARG A 236 6.55 -1.61 28.10
CA ARG A 236 7.19 -2.84 27.60
C ARG A 236 8.69 -2.72 27.82
N ASN A 237 9.18 -3.30 28.91
CA ASN A 237 10.61 -3.31 29.21
C ASN A 237 11.24 -4.56 28.60
N ASN A 238 11.82 -4.40 27.41
CA ASN A 238 12.46 -5.49 26.68
C ASN A 238 13.99 -5.48 26.83
N GLY A 239 14.50 -4.52 27.62
CA GLY A 239 15.91 -4.32 27.95
C GLY A 239 16.73 -3.55 26.92
N TRP A 240 16.13 -3.07 25.82
CA TRP A 240 16.85 -2.45 24.71
C TRP A 240 16.08 -1.34 23.97
N ALA A 241 16.68 -0.15 23.89
CA ALA A 241 16.30 0.91 22.97
C ALA A 241 17.23 0.92 21.75
N ILE A 242 16.78 0.32 20.63
CA ILE A 242 17.64 0.03 19.46
C ILE A 242 18.86 -0.80 19.90
N SER A 243 20.04 -0.19 20.03
CA SER A 243 21.30 -0.79 20.48
C SER A 243 21.68 -0.43 21.92
N THR A 244 20.94 0.47 22.57
CA THR A 244 21.22 0.92 23.94
C THR A 244 20.61 -0.07 24.94
N PRO A 245 21.42 -0.78 25.75
CA PRO A 245 20.90 -1.67 26.78
C PRO A 245 20.35 -0.87 27.97
N SER A 246 19.43 -1.47 28.73
CA SER A 246 18.81 -0.84 29.91
C SER A 246 19.80 -0.26 30.93
N ARG A 247 20.97 -0.90 31.11
CA ARG A 247 22.06 -0.42 31.99
C ARG A 247 22.65 0.95 31.58
N GLU A 248 22.50 1.32 30.31
CA GLU A 248 22.88 2.64 29.77
C GLU A 248 21.67 3.57 29.65
N GLN A 249 20.45 3.02 29.76
CA GLN A 249 19.21 3.77 29.69
C GLN A 249 18.82 4.38 31.03
N TYR A 250 19.05 3.66 32.13
CA TYR A 250 18.75 4.10 33.48
C TYR A 250 19.55 3.35 34.56
N ALA A 251 19.68 3.98 35.73
CA ALA A 251 20.39 3.41 36.90
C ALA A 251 19.46 2.96 38.04
N GLY A 252 18.15 3.21 37.93
CA GLY A 252 17.14 2.78 38.92
C GLY A 252 16.65 1.35 38.68
N ASP A 253 15.79 0.87 39.58
CA ASP A 253 15.11 -0.43 39.44
C ASP A 253 13.97 -0.35 38.42
N GLY A 254 14.32 -0.21 37.14
CA GLY A 254 13.36 -0.19 36.04
C GLY A 254 12.47 1.04 36.00
N ILE A 255 11.26 0.84 35.48
CA ILE A 255 10.28 1.89 35.22
C ILE A 255 9.16 1.90 36.27
N ALA A 256 8.73 0.75 36.80
CA ALA A 256 7.63 0.68 37.76
C ALA A 256 7.86 1.52 39.03
N VAL A 257 9.09 1.54 39.58
CA VAL A 257 9.44 2.36 40.76
C VAL A 257 9.24 3.86 40.53
N ARG A 258 9.29 4.32 39.27
CA ARG A 258 9.07 5.73 38.94
C ARG A 258 7.61 6.12 39.18
N GLY A 259 6.65 5.26 38.86
CA GLY A 259 5.23 5.51 39.14
C GLY A 259 4.98 5.69 40.65
N ILE A 260 5.63 4.88 41.49
CA ILE A 260 5.58 5.01 42.96
C ILE A 260 6.07 6.40 43.40
N ALA A 261 7.15 6.90 42.81
CA ALA A 261 7.67 8.23 43.10
C ALA A 261 6.70 9.37 42.77
N TYR A 262 5.81 9.19 41.78
CA TYR A 262 4.72 10.13 41.47
C TYR A 262 3.42 9.86 42.28
N GLY A 263 3.43 8.87 43.18
CA GLY A 263 2.28 8.50 44.00
C GLY A 263 1.23 7.66 43.26
N MET A 264 1.66 6.89 42.26
CA MET A 264 0.80 6.02 41.45
C MET A 264 0.98 4.55 41.88
N PRO A 265 -0.12 3.77 42.00
CA PRO A 265 -0.01 2.32 42.04
C PRO A 265 0.80 1.81 40.85
N SER A 266 1.79 0.97 41.11
CA SER A 266 2.70 0.47 40.09
C SER A 266 2.99 -1.01 40.31
N LEU A 267 3.07 -1.78 39.24
CA LEU A 267 3.27 -3.23 39.29
C LEU A 267 4.24 -3.67 38.20
N ARG A 268 5.16 -4.56 38.55
CA ARG A 268 6.02 -5.26 37.60
C ARG A 268 5.46 -6.66 37.33
N VAL A 269 5.44 -7.06 36.07
CA VAL A 269 4.79 -8.28 35.60
C VAL A 269 5.73 -9.02 34.66
N ASP A 270 5.72 -10.35 34.71
CA ASP A 270 6.33 -11.19 33.67
C ASP A 270 5.53 -10.98 32.38
N GLY A 271 6.06 -10.17 31.46
CA GLY A 271 5.42 -9.83 30.20
C GLY A 271 5.34 -11.00 29.21
N ASN A 272 6.01 -12.12 29.50
CA ASN A 272 5.93 -13.36 28.72
C ASN A 272 4.89 -14.33 29.30
N ASP A 273 4.25 -13.99 30.42
CA ASP A 273 3.18 -14.77 31.05
C ASP A 273 1.82 -14.14 30.73
N LEU A 274 1.12 -14.73 29.77
CA LEU A 274 -0.17 -14.24 29.29
C LEU A 274 -1.22 -14.13 30.41
N ALA A 275 -1.23 -15.05 31.38
CA ALA A 275 -2.18 -15.03 32.49
C ALA A 275 -1.84 -13.88 33.46
N ALA A 276 -0.56 -13.72 33.80
CA ALA A 276 -0.12 -12.63 34.68
C ALA A 276 -0.40 -11.25 34.08
N VAL A 277 -0.14 -11.06 32.78
CA VAL A 277 -0.44 -9.82 32.05
C VAL A 277 -1.94 -9.53 32.05
N TYR A 278 -2.78 -10.55 31.82
CA TYR A 278 -4.23 -10.42 31.85
C TYR A 278 -4.73 -9.96 33.23
N LEU A 279 -4.29 -10.64 34.30
CA LEU A 279 -4.67 -10.31 35.68
C LEU A 279 -4.20 -8.91 36.09
N ALA A 280 -2.95 -8.57 35.80
CA ALA A 280 -2.39 -7.26 36.10
C ALA A 280 -3.18 -6.14 35.42
N THR A 281 -3.58 -6.36 34.16
CA THR A 281 -4.36 -5.38 33.41
C THR A 281 -5.77 -5.24 33.97
N GLU A 282 -6.39 -6.32 34.44
CA GLU A 282 -7.68 -6.26 35.13
C GLU A 282 -7.60 -5.32 36.34
N LYS A 283 -6.67 -5.60 37.25
CA LYS A 283 -6.54 -4.85 38.50
C LYS A 283 -6.12 -3.40 38.25
N ALA A 284 -5.23 -3.18 37.28
CA ALA A 284 -4.84 -1.84 36.89
C ALA A 284 -6.02 -1.04 36.31
N ARG A 285 -6.85 -1.67 35.48
CA ARG A 285 -8.04 -1.02 34.90
C ARG A 285 -9.08 -0.69 35.96
N GLU A 286 -9.33 -1.59 36.93
CA GLU A 286 -10.21 -1.34 38.07
C GLU A 286 -9.79 -0.06 38.82
N LEU A 287 -8.51 0.04 39.19
CA LEU A 287 -7.94 1.22 39.86
C LEU A 287 -8.02 2.49 39.00
N CYS A 288 -7.77 2.38 37.69
CA CYS A 288 -7.90 3.50 36.76
C CYS A 288 -9.32 4.07 36.76
N LEU A 289 -10.35 3.23 36.80
CA LEU A 289 -11.75 3.66 36.84
C LEU A 289 -12.12 4.34 38.17
N GLU A 290 -11.40 4.06 39.25
CA GLU A 290 -11.52 4.74 40.53
C GLU A 290 -10.76 6.09 40.57
N GLY A 291 -10.16 6.50 39.44
CA GLY A 291 -9.40 7.75 39.33
C GLY A 291 -7.97 7.64 39.84
N GLN A 292 -7.41 6.43 39.94
CA GLN A 292 -6.00 6.21 40.23
C GLN A 292 -5.26 5.82 38.96
N PRO A 293 -4.39 6.67 38.40
CA PRO A 293 -3.57 6.26 37.27
C PRO A 293 -2.58 5.17 37.70
N VAL A 294 -2.39 4.16 36.85
CA VAL A 294 -1.56 2.97 37.18
C VAL A 294 -0.43 2.81 36.17
N LEU A 295 0.75 2.41 36.66
CA LEU A 295 1.90 2.05 35.83
C LEU A 295 2.19 0.54 35.90
N LEU A 296 2.04 -0.14 34.77
CA LEU A 296 2.49 -1.52 34.59
C LEU A 296 3.84 -1.54 33.88
N GLU A 297 4.79 -2.26 34.43
CA GLU A 297 6.06 -2.61 33.77
C GLU A 297 6.05 -4.08 33.40
N LEU A 298 5.89 -4.36 32.11
CA LEU A 298 5.87 -5.71 31.55
C LEU A 298 7.30 -6.08 31.13
N MET A 299 7.91 -6.99 31.89
CA MET A 299 9.26 -7.47 31.62
C MET A 299 9.22 -8.50 30.50
N THR A 300 9.83 -8.18 29.37
CA THR A 300 9.85 -9.04 28.18
C THR A 300 11.26 -9.09 27.58
N TYR A 301 11.41 -9.70 26.41
CA TYR A 301 12.68 -9.74 25.70
C TYR A 301 12.46 -9.64 24.19
N ARG A 302 13.04 -8.61 23.57
CA ARG A 302 12.91 -8.36 22.13
C ARG A 302 13.71 -9.39 21.35
N ARG A 303 13.13 -10.48 20.86
CA ARG A 303 13.92 -11.51 20.15
C ARG A 303 14.36 -11.09 18.76
N GLY A 304 13.50 -10.39 18.04
CA GLY A 304 13.82 -9.83 16.74
C GLY A 304 14.83 -8.68 16.79
N HIS A 305 15.20 -8.20 15.61
CA HIS A 305 15.86 -6.91 15.44
C HIS A 305 14.95 -5.77 15.93
N HIS A 306 15.50 -4.58 16.14
CA HIS A 306 14.69 -3.41 16.48
C HIS A 306 13.63 -3.13 15.40
N SER A 307 14.07 -3.16 14.14
CA SER A 307 13.27 -3.02 12.91
C SER A 307 14.00 -3.70 11.75
N THR A 308 13.43 -3.67 10.55
CA THR A 308 14.09 -4.14 9.33
C THR A 308 15.35 -3.35 8.94
N SER A 309 15.52 -2.15 9.51
CA SER A 309 16.69 -1.28 9.32
C SER A 309 17.80 -1.53 10.35
N ASP A 310 17.62 -2.49 11.25
CA ASP A 310 18.55 -2.82 12.33
C ASP A 310 19.12 -4.24 12.18
N ASP A 311 20.31 -4.42 12.76
CA ASP A 311 20.98 -5.71 12.91
C ASP A 311 21.45 -5.91 14.36
N ALA A 312 20.54 -6.41 15.18
CA ALA A 312 20.81 -6.81 16.57
C ALA A 312 22.02 -7.75 16.77
N GLY A 313 22.47 -8.50 15.75
CA GLY A 313 23.65 -9.37 15.87
C GLY A 313 24.94 -8.60 16.16
N ARG A 314 24.96 -7.28 15.94
CA ARG A 314 26.13 -6.41 16.16
C ARG A 314 26.36 -5.99 17.59
N TYR A 315 25.32 -5.98 18.43
CA TYR A 315 25.39 -5.45 19.79
C TYR A 315 24.75 -6.36 20.84
N ARG A 316 24.17 -7.48 20.44
CA ARG A 316 23.54 -8.44 21.34
C ARG A 316 23.84 -9.87 20.93
N ASP A 317 24.26 -10.67 21.90
CA ASP A 317 24.37 -12.11 21.71
C ASP A 317 22.98 -12.77 21.80
N ASN A 318 22.43 -13.14 20.64
CA ASN A 318 21.14 -13.80 20.54
C ASN A 318 21.22 -15.33 20.73
N ARG A 319 22.41 -15.91 20.91
CA ARG A 319 22.61 -17.36 20.97
C ARG A 319 22.27 -17.95 22.33
N GLN A 320 22.27 -17.15 23.39
CA GLN A 320 21.94 -17.58 24.75
C GLN A 320 20.56 -17.05 25.16
N VAL A 321 19.59 -17.96 25.33
CA VAL A 321 18.33 -17.63 26.01
C VAL A 321 18.61 -17.62 27.50
N ARG A 322 18.46 -16.46 28.15
CA ARG A 322 18.60 -16.34 29.60
C ARG A 322 17.25 -16.64 30.29
N PRO A 323 17.25 -17.06 31.58
CA PRO A 323 16.03 -17.17 32.36
C PRO A 323 15.19 -15.89 32.27
N GLY A 324 13.87 -16.02 32.12
CA GLY A 324 12.96 -14.90 31.88
C GLY A 324 12.93 -14.32 30.46
N GLN A 325 13.73 -14.82 29.51
CA GLN A 325 13.69 -14.41 28.08
C GLN A 325 12.92 -15.40 27.19
N GLU A 326 12.07 -16.22 27.79
CA GLU A 326 11.28 -17.23 27.12
C GLU A 326 10.28 -16.62 26.14
N GLN A 327 9.91 -17.37 25.11
CA GLN A 327 8.88 -16.91 24.19
C GLN A 327 7.49 -17.11 24.82
N PRO A 328 6.60 -16.11 24.73
CA PRO A 328 5.27 -16.21 25.30
C PRO A 328 4.38 -17.22 24.57
N VAL A 329 4.52 -17.36 23.24
CA VAL A 329 3.67 -18.27 22.44
C VAL A 329 3.84 -19.74 22.86
N PRO A 330 5.05 -20.32 22.92
CA PRO A 330 5.21 -21.69 23.40
C PRO A 330 4.80 -21.89 24.86
N ARG A 331 4.98 -20.88 25.73
CA ARG A 331 4.59 -20.97 27.14
C ARG A 331 3.08 -21.06 27.31
N ALA A 332 2.33 -20.20 26.61
CA ALA A 332 0.87 -20.23 26.60
C ALA A 332 0.34 -21.52 25.96
N ARG A 333 0.98 -22.00 24.88
CA ARG A 333 0.64 -23.27 24.22
C ARG A 333 0.72 -24.45 25.17
N ARG A 334 1.83 -24.59 25.93
CA ARG A 334 2.02 -25.69 26.88
C ARG A 334 0.92 -25.75 27.94
N LEU A 335 0.46 -24.60 28.43
CA LEU A 335 -0.64 -24.54 29.39
C LEU A 335 -1.96 -25.07 28.79
N LEU A 336 -2.25 -24.70 27.54
CA LEU A 336 -3.44 -25.17 26.82
C LEU A 336 -3.37 -26.67 26.52
N GLU A 337 -2.19 -27.19 26.16
CA GLU A 337 -1.96 -28.62 25.93
C GLU A 337 -2.13 -29.43 27.23
N GLU A 338 -1.63 -28.92 28.35
CA GLU A 338 -1.80 -29.55 29.66
C GLU A 338 -3.26 -29.57 30.12
N ALA A 339 -4.04 -28.57 29.73
CA ALA A 339 -5.48 -28.52 29.96
C ALA A 339 -6.29 -29.40 28.98
N GLY A 340 -5.66 -29.99 27.95
CA GLY A 340 -6.34 -30.76 26.90
C GLY A 340 -7.10 -29.91 25.87
N GLU A 341 -6.94 -28.59 25.91
CA GLU A 341 -7.68 -27.62 25.09
C GLU A 341 -7.01 -27.36 23.73
N TRP A 342 -5.75 -27.76 23.56
CA TRP A 342 -4.97 -27.56 22.33
C TRP A 342 -4.01 -28.72 22.08
N ASP A 343 -3.55 -28.86 20.84
CA ASP A 343 -2.55 -29.86 20.44
C ASP A 343 -1.75 -29.39 19.22
N GLU A 344 -0.74 -30.17 18.84
CA GLU A 344 0.15 -29.88 17.71
C GLU A 344 -0.60 -29.79 16.37
N GLN A 345 -1.57 -30.67 16.12
CA GLN A 345 -2.31 -30.65 14.85
C GLN A 345 -3.12 -29.36 14.71
N ARG A 346 -3.86 -28.98 15.75
CA ARG A 346 -4.63 -27.73 15.78
C ARG A 346 -3.73 -26.50 15.67
N ASP A 347 -2.52 -26.53 16.23
CA ASP A 347 -1.54 -25.44 16.08
C ASP A 347 -1.04 -25.31 14.63
N GLN A 348 -0.72 -26.43 13.98
CA GLN A 348 -0.29 -26.46 12.59
C GLN A 348 -1.40 -25.99 11.65
N ASP A 349 -2.63 -26.46 11.86
CA ASP A 349 -3.81 -26.08 11.08
C ASP A 349 -4.06 -24.56 11.19
N LEU A 350 -4.01 -24.00 12.40
CA LEU A 350 -4.15 -22.56 12.63
C LEU A 350 -3.07 -21.77 11.87
N ARG A 351 -1.81 -22.19 11.97
CA ARG A 351 -0.70 -21.51 11.28
C ARG A 351 -0.82 -21.61 9.76
N HIS A 352 -1.32 -22.72 9.24
CA HIS A 352 -1.60 -22.88 7.81
C HIS A 352 -2.70 -21.91 7.37
N GLN A 353 -3.85 -21.95 8.05
CA GLN A 353 -4.99 -21.07 7.78
C GLN A 353 -4.57 -19.58 7.79
N LEU A 354 -3.82 -19.15 8.81
CA LEU A 354 -3.37 -17.75 8.92
C LEU A 354 -2.42 -17.34 7.80
N ARG A 355 -1.58 -18.27 7.30
CA ARG A 355 -0.73 -17.99 6.13
C ARG A 355 -1.57 -17.83 4.88
N GLU A 356 -2.56 -18.69 4.66
CA GLU A 356 -3.48 -18.55 3.52
C GLU A 356 -4.26 -17.24 3.58
N GLU A 357 -4.81 -16.88 4.75
CA GLU A 357 -5.51 -15.61 4.97
C GLU A 357 -4.61 -14.41 4.66
N LEU A 358 -3.36 -14.41 5.14
CA LEU A 358 -2.41 -13.34 4.87
C LEU A 358 -2.02 -13.25 3.39
N MET A 359 -1.84 -14.40 2.71
CA MET A 359 -1.53 -14.41 1.29
C MET A 359 -2.70 -13.89 0.44
N GLU A 360 -3.94 -14.23 0.79
CA GLU A 360 -5.11 -13.67 0.12
C GLU A 360 -5.27 -12.17 0.43
N ALA A 361 -4.96 -11.74 1.66
CA ALA A 361 -4.98 -10.33 2.02
C ALA A 361 -3.93 -9.52 1.23
N LEU A 362 -2.75 -10.08 1.01
CA LEU A 362 -1.69 -9.51 0.18
C LEU A 362 -2.13 -9.38 -1.27
N LYS A 363 -2.66 -10.46 -1.85
CA LYS A 363 -3.18 -10.45 -3.22
C LYS A 363 -4.30 -9.41 -3.39
N THR A 364 -5.20 -9.34 -2.42
CA THR A 364 -6.27 -8.34 -2.37
C THR A 364 -5.71 -6.91 -2.30
N ALA A 365 -4.71 -6.66 -1.46
CA ALA A 365 -4.08 -5.35 -1.36
C ALA A 365 -3.30 -4.95 -2.63
N GLU A 366 -2.63 -5.90 -3.29
CA GLU A 366 -1.88 -5.64 -4.52
C GLU A 366 -2.79 -5.34 -5.72
N ALA A 367 -4.00 -5.90 -5.73
CA ALA A 367 -5.03 -5.57 -6.71
C ALA A 367 -5.64 -4.18 -6.49
N LYS A 368 -5.52 -3.59 -5.29
CA LYS A 368 -5.97 -2.22 -5.00
C LYS A 368 -5.00 -1.21 -5.58
N THR A 369 -5.54 -0.08 -5.99
CA THR A 369 -4.77 1.10 -6.37
C THR A 369 -4.14 1.76 -5.14
N PHE A 370 -3.09 2.55 -5.37
CA PHE A 370 -2.60 3.46 -4.34
C PHE A 370 -3.58 4.63 -4.14
N GLY A 371 -3.50 5.25 -2.96
CA GLY A 371 -4.18 6.51 -2.64
C GLY A 371 -3.88 7.62 -3.65
N LYS A 372 -4.72 8.66 -3.65
CA LYS A 372 -4.59 9.71 -4.67
C LYS A 372 -3.38 10.57 -4.36
N VAL A 373 -2.65 10.97 -5.39
CA VAL A 373 -1.54 11.92 -5.23
C VAL A 373 -2.03 13.20 -4.57
N SER A 374 -3.24 13.65 -4.90
CA SER A 374 -3.84 14.84 -4.27
C SER A 374 -4.04 14.71 -2.76
N ASP A 375 -4.13 13.50 -2.22
CA ASP A 375 -4.35 13.29 -0.78
C ASP A 375 -3.16 13.78 0.05
N MET A 376 -1.99 14.05 -0.54
CA MET A 376 -0.87 14.70 0.17
C MET A 376 -1.20 16.13 0.66
N PHE A 377 -2.21 16.80 0.07
CA PHE A 377 -2.64 18.15 0.47
C PHE A 377 -3.91 18.14 1.32
N GLU A 378 -4.59 17.00 1.42
CA GLU A 378 -5.81 16.86 2.19
C GLU A 378 -5.49 16.61 3.67
N ASP A 379 -6.42 16.94 4.57
CA ASP A 379 -6.34 16.76 6.03
C ASP A 379 -5.16 17.43 6.75
N VAL A 380 -4.37 18.27 6.06
CA VAL A 380 -3.40 19.19 6.70
C VAL A 380 -4.14 20.14 7.64
N TRP A 381 -5.28 20.64 7.16
CA TRP A 381 -6.29 21.36 7.94
C TRP A 381 -7.65 20.74 7.65
N LYS A 382 -8.64 20.97 8.53
CA LYS A 382 -10.03 20.55 8.29
C LYS A 382 -10.59 21.11 6.98
N THR A 383 -10.17 22.32 6.62
CA THR A 383 -10.53 22.98 5.36
C THR A 383 -9.25 23.46 4.71
N ALA A 384 -9.04 23.11 3.43
CA ALA A 384 -7.85 23.51 2.70
C ALA A 384 -7.74 25.04 2.63
N THR A 385 -6.52 25.56 2.89
CA THR A 385 -6.24 26.99 2.74
C THR A 385 -6.09 27.34 1.26
N PRO A 386 -6.23 28.63 0.87
CA PRO A 386 -5.96 29.08 -0.49
C PRO A 386 -4.56 28.68 -0.99
N GLU A 387 -3.55 28.69 -0.11
CA GLU A 387 -2.18 28.30 -0.43
C GLU A 387 -2.07 26.80 -0.73
N LEU A 388 -2.71 25.94 0.07
CA LEU A 388 -2.75 24.50 -0.19
C LEU A 388 -3.49 24.19 -1.50
N ALA A 389 -4.59 24.90 -1.77
CA ALA A 389 -5.32 24.77 -3.03
C ALA A 389 -4.45 25.17 -4.23
N ARG A 390 -3.70 26.28 -4.13
CA ARG A 390 -2.72 26.71 -5.14
C ARG A 390 -1.62 25.68 -5.34
N GLN A 391 -1.00 25.18 -4.26
CA GLN A 391 0.05 24.15 -4.34
C GLN A 391 -0.45 22.85 -4.98
N ARG A 392 -1.67 22.42 -4.64
CA ARG A 392 -2.31 21.26 -5.27
C ARG A 392 -2.50 21.46 -6.78
N GLN A 393 -2.92 22.65 -7.18
CA GLN A 393 -3.07 23.01 -8.59
C GLN A 393 -1.72 23.08 -9.32
N GLU A 394 -0.69 23.64 -8.69
CA GLU A 394 0.67 23.69 -9.22
C GLU A 394 1.27 22.30 -9.42
N LEU A 395 1.09 21.37 -8.46
CA LEU A 395 1.53 19.99 -8.63
C LEU A 395 0.81 19.32 -9.80
N LYS A 396 -0.51 19.53 -9.91
CA LYS A 396 -1.29 19.01 -11.03
C LYS A 396 -0.71 19.50 -12.35
N GLU A 397 -0.52 20.81 -12.51
CA GLU A 397 0.06 21.38 -13.72
C GLU A 397 1.48 20.90 -14.00
N HIS A 398 2.30 20.69 -12.97
CA HIS A 398 3.65 20.15 -13.10
C HIS A 398 3.62 18.72 -13.64
N ILE A 399 2.76 17.85 -13.10
CA ILE A 399 2.59 16.47 -13.60
C ILE A 399 2.12 16.49 -15.06
N LEU A 400 1.22 17.42 -15.42
CA LEU A 400 0.73 17.54 -16.80
C LEU A 400 1.78 18.05 -17.78
N ARG A 401 2.73 18.88 -17.32
CA ARG A 401 3.84 19.39 -18.12
C ARG A 401 4.98 18.38 -18.32
N HIS A 402 5.10 17.40 -17.42
CA HIS A 402 6.20 16.44 -17.39
C HIS A 402 5.75 14.97 -17.29
N PRO A 403 4.76 14.52 -18.09
CA PRO A 403 4.16 13.20 -17.91
C PRO A 403 5.16 12.04 -18.02
N GLU A 404 6.21 12.18 -18.82
CA GLU A 404 7.28 11.19 -18.99
C GLU A 404 7.99 10.82 -17.68
N HIS A 405 8.05 11.75 -16.72
CA HIS A 405 8.68 11.52 -15.42
C HIS A 405 7.75 10.87 -14.39
N PHE A 406 6.43 10.89 -14.64
CA PHE A 406 5.41 10.47 -13.68
C PHE A 406 4.57 9.29 -14.16
N ALA A 407 4.42 9.06 -15.47
CA ALA A 407 3.47 8.09 -16.05
C ALA A 407 3.66 6.67 -15.50
N THR A 408 4.89 6.18 -15.43
CA THR A 408 5.18 4.82 -14.92
C THR A 408 4.90 4.68 -13.43
N LYS A 409 5.09 5.74 -12.64
CA LYS A 409 4.87 5.73 -11.19
C LYS A 409 3.40 5.94 -10.84
N LEU A 410 2.73 6.85 -11.55
CA LEU A 410 1.34 7.24 -11.30
C LEU A 410 0.32 6.32 -11.99
N SER A 411 0.73 5.45 -12.92
CA SER A 411 -0.14 4.40 -13.49
C SER A 411 -0.76 3.49 -12.42
N LYS A 412 -0.14 3.42 -11.23
CA LYS A 412 -0.61 2.65 -10.07
C LYS A 412 -1.47 3.47 -9.09
N HIS A 413 -1.55 4.80 -9.26
CA HIS A 413 -2.30 5.72 -8.39
C HIS A 413 -3.59 6.21 -9.06
N HIS A 414 -4.66 6.43 -8.29
CA HIS A 414 -5.76 7.25 -8.78
C HIS A 414 -5.33 8.72 -8.80
N LEU A 415 -5.08 9.28 -9.98
CA LEU A 415 -4.62 10.66 -10.09
C LEU A 415 -5.60 11.67 -9.47
N PHE A 416 -6.92 11.44 -9.62
CA PHE A 416 -8.00 12.27 -9.04
C PHE A 416 -9.26 11.41 -8.85
N GLY A 417 -10.03 11.64 -7.78
CA GLY A 417 -11.21 10.83 -7.42
C GLY A 417 -12.37 10.88 -8.41
N SER A 418 -13.32 9.94 -8.23
CA SER A 418 -14.59 9.81 -8.96
C SER A 418 -15.15 11.17 -9.38
N PHE A 419 -15.12 11.44 -10.68
CA PHE A 419 -15.87 12.52 -11.27
C PHE A 419 -17.35 12.14 -11.14
N ALA A 420 -18.06 12.85 -10.27
CA ALA A 420 -19.50 12.79 -10.18
C ALA A 420 -20.11 12.91 -11.58
N ARG A 421 -21.11 12.06 -11.85
CA ARG A 421 -21.90 12.06 -13.09
C ARG A 421 -22.46 13.47 -13.33
N GLY A 422 -21.82 14.20 -14.24
CA GLY A 422 -22.21 15.55 -14.60
C GLY A 422 -21.13 16.25 -15.42
N GLY A 423 -21.25 16.17 -16.74
CA GLY A 423 -20.67 17.13 -17.70
C GLY A 423 -19.14 17.23 -17.87
N GLY A 424 -18.32 16.67 -16.98
CA GLY A 424 -16.85 16.84 -17.00
C GLY A 424 -16.04 15.76 -17.74
N ALA A 425 -16.68 14.73 -18.27
CA ALA A 425 -16.02 13.57 -18.86
C ALA A 425 -15.18 13.91 -20.12
N ALA A 426 -15.47 15.00 -20.82
CA ALA A 426 -14.77 15.37 -22.04
C ALA A 426 -13.37 15.98 -21.81
N MET A 427 -13.04 16.44 -20.61
CA MET A 427 -11.80 17.20 -20.36
C MET A 427 -10.75 16.45 -19.52
N ALA A 428 -11.16 15.51 -18.65
CA ALA A 428 -10.23 14.64 -17.93
C ALA A 428 -9.66 13.52 -18.83
N TRP A 429 -10.44 13.03 -19.79
CA TRP A 429 -9.96 12.14 -20.85
C TRP A 429 -8.99 12.85 -21.81
N ARG A 430 -9.18 14.15 -22.07
CA ARG A 430 -8.28 14.98 -22.90
C ARG A 430 -6.85 15.05 -22.36
N VAL A 431 -6.68 15.02 -21.05
CA VAL A 431 -5.36 15.17 -20.42
C VAL A 431 -4.61 13.83 -20.33
N LEU A 432 -5.33 12.71 -20.18
CA LEU A 432 -4.78 11.35 -20.26
C LEU A 432 -4.36 10.94 -21.69
N LEU A 433 -4.97 11.55 -22.71
CA LEU A 433 -4.72 11.28 -24.13
C LEU A 433 -3.55 12.07 -24.73
N LEU A 434 -3.23 13.25 -24.17
CA LEU A 434 -2.17 14.12 -24.67
C LEU A 434 -0.76 13.73 -24.18
N ALA A 435 -0.66 12.79 -23.22
CA ALA A 435 0.56 12.53 -22.47
C ALA A 435 1.31 11.22 -22.83
N SER A 436 0.80 10.39 -23.75
CA SER A 436 1.28 9.00 -23.91
C SER A 436 1.53 8.54 -25.36
N GLY A 437 1.62 9.45 -26.33
CA GLY A 437 1.57 9.06 -27.75
C GLY A 437 0.17 8.64 -28.22
N ALA A 438 -0.83 8.71 -27.35
CA ALA A 438 -2.21 8.35 -27.65
C ALA A 438 -2.99 9.41 -28.44
N ALA A 439 -2.47 10.63 -28.63
CA ALA A 439 -3.08 11.62 -29.52
C ALA A 439 -3.14 11.12 -30.97
N GLY A 440 -2.08 10.43 -31.41
CA GLY A 440 -2.11 9.65 -32.64
C GLY A 440 -3.12 8.52 -32.54
N SER A 441 -3.01 7.64 -31.54
CA SER A 441 -3.89 6.46 -31.40
C SER A 441 -5.38 6.78 -31.39
N LEU A 442 -5.80 7.93 -30.84
CA LEU A 442 -7.20 8.38 -30.88
C LEU A 442 -7.67 8.69 -32.30
N LEU A 443 -6.83 9.39 -33.07
CA LEU A 443 -7.11 9.66 -34.47
C LEU A 443 -7.13 8.36 -35.29
N HIS A 444 -6.27 7.38 -34.98
CA HIS A 444 -6.32 6.04 -35.62
C HIS A 444 -7.63 5.30 -35.34
N VAL A 445 -8.07 5.26 -34.08
CA VAL A 445 -9.30 4.57 -33.69
C VAL A 445 -10.54 5.26 -34.25
N ALA A 446 -10.60 6.60 -34.19
CA ALA A 446 -11.70 7.36 -34.78
C ALA A 446 -11.75 7.16 -36.30
N ALA A 447 -10.58 7.14 -36.95
CA ALA A 447 -10.47 6.92 -38.39
C ALA A 447 -10.91 5.52 -38.81
N GLY A 448 -10.52 4.48 -38.07
CA GLY A 448 -10.96 3.09 -38.33
C GLY A 448 -12.44 2.83 -38.05
N LYS A 449 -13.08 3.59 -37.17
CA LYS A 449 -14.52 3.46 -36.86
C LYS A 449 -15.46 4.14 -37.86
N GLY A 450 -14.93 4.99 -38.75
CA GLY A 450 -15.75 5.68 -39.76
C GLY A 450 -16.50 6.93 -39.27
N ASN A 451 -16.21 7.45 -38.08
CA ASN A 451 -16.96 8.58 -37.52
C ASN A 451 -16.41 9.92 -38.05
N VAL A 452 -16.89 10.36 -39.21
CA VAL A 452 -16.45 11.59 -39.91
C VAL A 452 -16.57 12.83 -39.02
N SER A 453 -17.68 12.97 -38.27
CA SER A 453 -17.91 14.12 -37.38
C SER A 453 -16.89 14.18 -36.24
N GLU A 454 -16.55 13.02 -35.67
CA GLU A 454 -15.56 12.91 -34.60
C GLU A 454 -14.15 13.19 -35.13
N VAL A 455 -13.79 12.67 -36.30
CA VAL A 455 -12.50 12.96 -36.95
C VAL A 455 -12.36 14.46 -37.27
N ALA A 456 -13.40 15.11 -37.79
CA ALA A 456 -13.38 16.55 -38.05
C ALA A 456 -13.23 17.38 -36.76
N GLU A 457 -13.97 17.03 -35.70
CA GLU A 457 -13.87 17.71 -34.40
C GLU A 457 -12.47 17.55 -33.80
N LEU A 458 -11.89 16.35 -33.90
CA LEU A 458 -10.55 16.05 -33.42
C LEU A 458 -9.50 16.92 -34.11
N LEU A 459 -9.56 17.04 -35.43
CA LEU A 459 -8.61 17.82 -36.23
C LEU A 459 -8.78 19.34 -36.03
N ASP A 460 -10.01 19.86 -36.08
CA ASP A 460 -10.26 21.31 -36.15
C ASP A 460 -10.36 21.99 -34.79
N ARG A 461 -11.05 21.36 -33.82
CA ARG A 461 -11.41 22.00 -32.54
C ARG A 461 -10.58 21.49 -31.39
N ARG A 462 -10.01 20.29 -31.52
CA ARG A 462 -9.18 19.67 -30.48
C ARG A 462 -7.69 19.75 -30.79
N GLY A 463 -7.32 20.36 -31.90
CA GLY A 463 -5.95 20.69 -32.26
C GLY A 463 -5.11 19.48 -32.69
N LEU A 464 -5.71 18.36 -33.09
CA LEU A 464 -4.95 17.14 -33.46
C LEU A 464 -4.37 17.20 -34.88
N LEU A 465 -4.54 18.31 -35.61
CA LEU A 465 -4.00 18.49 -36.96
C LEU A 465 -2.49 18.18 -37.09
N PRO A 466 -1.59 18.57 -36.14
CA PRO A 466 -0.17 18.20 -36.20
C PRO A 466 0.11 16.68 -36.14
N TRP A 467 -0.85 15.87 -35.68
CA TRP A 467 -0.75 14.42 -35.54
C TRP A 467 -1.45 13.65 -36.68
N ILE A 468 -1.90 14.33 -37.73
CA ILE A 468 -2.59 13.71 -38.87
C ILE A 468 -1.75 12.62 -39.58
N ASN A 469 -0.42 12.68 -39.44
CA ASN A 469 0.56 11.73 -39.97
C ASN A 469 1.29 10.94 -38.88
N HIS A 470 0.80 10.96 -37.64
CA HIS A 470 1.44 10.25 -36.53
C HIS A 470 1.45 8.74 -36.81
N ARG A 471 2.55 8.06 -36.44
CA ARG A 471 2.74 6.63 -36.68
C ARG A 471 2.46 5.85 -35.40
N ALA A 472 1.56 4.87 -35.45
CA ALA A 472 1.28 3.95 -34.35
C ALA A 472 2.48 3.02 -34.08
N VAL A 473 2.33 2.12 -33.09
CA VAL A 473 3.39 1.18 -32.69
C VAL A 473 3.89 0.35 -33.88
N GLU A 474 3.03 -0.06 -34.81
CA GLU A 474 3.39 -0.79 -36.04
C GLU A 474 3.72 0.07 -37.25
N GLY A 475 3.79 1.40 -37.07
CA GLY A 475 4.11 2.34 -38.12
C GLY A 475 2.90 2.84 -38.92
N ASP A 476 1.70 2.32 -38.63
CA ASP A 476 0.44 2.70 -39.26
C ASP A 476 0.13 4.19 -39.07
N THR A 477 -0.53 4.80 -40.05
CA THR A 477 -1.04 6.18 -39.97
C THR A 477 -2.57 6.19 -39.82
N PRO A 478 -3.20 7.30 -39.39
CA PRO A 478 -4.66 7.36 -39.28
C PRO A 478 -5.38 7.09 -40.60
N VAL A 479 -4.79 7.51 -41.73
CA VAL A 479 -5.33 7.21 -43.06
C VAL A 479 -5.22 5.72 -43.40
N MET A 480 -4.18 5.00 -42.96
CA MET A 480 -4.10 3.54 -43.12
C MET A 480 -5.19 2.82 -42.33
N ALA A 481 -5.48 3.26 -41.09
CA ALA A 481 -6.56 2.68 -40.28
C ALA A 481 -7.93 2.87 -40.95
N ALA A 482 -8.20 4.05 -41.52
CA ALA A 482 -9.42 4.28 -42.31
C ALA A 482 -9.45 3.45 -43.60
N SER A 483 -8.30 3.31 -44.28
CA SER A 483 -8.20 2.54 -45.52
C SER A 483 -8.37 1.03 -45.31
N LEU A 484 -7.87 0.49 -44.20
CA LEU A 484 -8.04 -0.92 -43.83
C LEU A 484 -9.50 -1.23 -43.45
N ALA A 485 -10.19 -0.27 -42.82
CA ALA A 485 -11.57 -0.40 -42.39
C ALA A 485 -12.61 0.01 -43.46
N GLY A 486 -12.19 0.41 -44.67
CA GLY A 486 -13.09 0.74 -45.77
C GLY A 486 -13.81 2.10 -45.66
N GLN A 487 -13.28 3.03 -44.84
CA GLN A 487 -13.97 4.28 -44.50
C GLN A 487 -13.65 5.41 -45.49
N ALA A 488 -14.27 5.39 -46.68
CA ALA A 488 -13.97 6.31 -47.78
C ALA A 488 -14.16 7.80 -47.42
N GLU A 489 -15.23 8.15 -46.70
CA GLU A 489 -15.51 9.54 -46.29
C GLU A 489 -14.46 10.09 -45.30
N VAL A 490 -13.98 9.23 -44.39
CA VAL A 490 -12.91 9.60 -43.45
C VAL A 490 -11.58 9.77 -44.19
N VAL A 491 -11.28 8.91 -45.16
CA VAL A 491 -10.09 9.03 -46.00
C VAL A 491 -10.11 10.35 -46.77
N GLU A 492 -11.25 10.71 -47.38
CA GLU A 492 -11.38 11.98 -48.09
C GLU A 492 -11.21 13.19 -47.14
N LEU A 493 -11.81 13.15 -45.96
CA LEU A 493 -11.63 14.18 -44.94
C LEU A 493 -10.16 14.33 -44.51
N LEU A 494 -9.46 13.23 -44.26
CA LEU A 494 -8.04 13.26 -43.87
C LEU A 494 -7.16 13.84 -44.99
N ILE A 495 -7.43 13.50 -46.25
CA ILE A 495 -6.70 14.05 -47.41
C ILE A 495 -6.94 15.56 -47.54
N GLN A 496 -8.20 16.01 -47.42
CA GLN A 496 -8.55 17.44 -47.46
C GLN A 496 -7.85 18.26 -46.35
N ARG A 497 -7.47 17.60 -45.25
CA ARG A 497 -6.74 18.20 -44.13
C ARG A 497 -5.22 18.02 -44.20
N GLY A 498 -4.70 17.52 -45.32
CA GLY A 498 -3.26 17.45 -45.61
C GLY A 498 -2.56 16.20 -45.08
N CYS A 499 -3.26 15.07 -44.95
CA CYS A 499 -2.60 13.80 -44.61
C CYS A 499 -1.64 13.35 -45.74
N ASN A 500 -0.56 12.69 -45.37
CA ASN A 500 0.43 12.15 -46.30
C ASN A 500 0.14 10.67 -46.57
N VAL A 501 -0.44 10.38 -47.73
CA VAL A 501 -0.80 9.02 -48.18
C VAL A 501 0.39 8.20 -48.68
N THR A 502 1.61 8.72 -48.64
CA THR A 502 2.82 8.02 -49.12
C THR A 502 3.63 7.35 -48.01
N ILE A 503 3.31 7.66 -46.74
CA ILE A 503 3.95 7.04 -45.57
C ILE A 503 3.69 5.53 -45.61
N ALA A 504 4.69 4.75 -45.23
CA ALA A 504 4.60 3.30 -45.11
C ALA A 504 4.71 2.86 -43.63
N ASP A 505 4.04 1.77 -43.27
CA ASP A 505 4.20 1.11 -41.98
C ASP A 505 5.58 0.41 -41.86
N LYS A 506 5.79 -0.41 -40.82
CA LYS A 506 7.06 -1.16 -40.66
C LYS A 506 7.29 -2.25 -41.71
N ASP A 507 6.23 -2.79 -42.28
CA ASP A 507 6.28 -3.86 -43.28
C ASP A 507 6.36 -3.32 -44.71
N GLY A 508 6.08 -2.03 -44.89
CA GLY A 508 6.12 -1.29 -46.14
C GLY A 508 4.74 -0.91 -46.69
N TYR A 509 3.64 -1.21 -45.99
CA TYR A 509 2.27 -1.01 -46.50
C TYR A 509 1.95 0.46 -46.53
N LYS A 510 1.46 0.92 -47.67
CA LYS A 510 0.86 2.24 -47.84
C LYS A 510 -0.66 2.14 -47.70
N PRO A 511 -1.38 3.26 -47.49
CA PRO A 511 -2.84 3.27 -47.44
C PRO A 511 -3.52 2.61 -48.65
N LEU A 512 -2.93 2.75 -49.84
CA LEU A 512 -3.43 2.12 -51.07
C LEU A 512 -3.28 0.59 -51.05
N ASP A 513 -2.17 0.07 -50.50
CA ASP A 513 -1.96 -1.38 -50.35
C ASP A 513 -2.96 -1.98 -49.36
N ALA A 514 -3.21 -1.27 -48.25
CA ALA A 514 -4.19 -1.67 -47.24
C ALA A 514 -5.62 -1.75 -47.81
N ALA A 515 -6.04 -0.74 -48.59
CA ALA A 515 -7.34 -0.72 -49.25
C ALA A 515 -7.48 -1.83 -50.31
N ALA A 516 -6.43 -2.06 -51.09
CA ALA A 516 -6.45 -3.07 -52.16
C ALA A 516 -6.45 -4.50 -51.63
N ALA A 517 -5.74 -4.76 -50.53
CA ALA A 517 -5.69 -6.07 -49.88
C ALA A 517 -7.01 -6.48 -49.17
N HIS A 518 -7.87 -5.51 -48.86
CA HIS A 518 -9.15 -5.75 -48.17
C HIS A 518 -10.37 -5.51 -49.07
N GLY A 519 -10.17 -5.23 -50.36
CA GLY A 519 -11.27 -5.12 -51.34
C GLY A 519 -12.02 -3.79 -51.35
N HIS A 520 -11.50 -2.72 -50.73
CA HIS A 520 -12.24 -1.45 -50.57
C HIS A 520 -12.17 -0.54 -51.81
N SER A 521 -12.99 -0.82 -52.83
CA SER A 521 -12.97 -0.13 -54.14
C SER A 521 -13.24 1.37 -54.08
N GLU A 522 -14.10 1.82 -53.16
CA GLU A 522 -14.39 3.25 -52.94
C GLU A 522 -13.20 4.00 -52.35
N VAL A 523 -12.52 3.42 -51.35
CA VAL A 523 -11.30 3.98 -50.76
C VAL A 523 -10.19 4.08 -51.81
N VAL A 524 -10.02 3.06 -52.66
CA VAL A 524 -9.06 3.07 -53.77
C VAL A 524 -9.36 4.22 -54.74
N SER A 525 -10.64 4.44 -55.06
CA SER A 525 -11.06 5.54 -55.94
C SER A 525 -10.73 6.91 -55.33
N VAL A 526 -10.99 7.10 -54.02
CA VAL A 526 -10.65 8.34 -53.29
C VAL A 526 -9.14 8.56 -53.25
N LEU A 527 -8.35 7.55 -52.88
CA LEU A 527 -6.88 7.65 -52.82
C LEU A 527 -6.27 7.96 -54.20
N MET A 528 -6.80 7.38 -55.27
CA MET A 528 -6.32 7.62 -56.64
C MET A 528 -6.69 9.02 -57.16
N LYS A 529 -7.82 9.58 -56.73
CA LYS A 529 -8.24 10.94 -57.12
C LYS A 529 -7.26 12.02 -56.61
N TYR A 530 -6.64 11.79 -55.44
CA TYR A 530 -5.80 12.78 -54.76
C TYR A 530 -4.30 12.41 -54.68
N SER A 531 -3.89 11.26 -55.24
CA SER A 531 -2.49 10.81 -55.30
C SER A 531 -2.05 10.71 -56.77
N PRO A 532 -1.07 11.51 -57.23
CA PRO A 532 -0.70 11.52 -58.64
C PRO A 532 -0.07 10.19 -59.09
N PRO A 533 -0.36 9.72 -60.33
CA PRO A 533 0.15 8.47 -60.87
C PRO A 533 1.60 8.65 -61.31
N SER A 534 2.53 8.67 -60.37
CA SER A 534 3.95 8.58 -60.71
C SER A 534 4.74 8.10 -59.48
N LYS A 535 5.29 6.90 -59.60
CA LYS A 535 6.13 6.14 -58.64
C LYS A 535 5.44 5.35 -57.52
N THR A 536 4.24 5.69 -57.04
CA THR A 536 3.62 4.95 -55.91
C THR A 536 2.97 3.62 -56.30
N LEU A 537 2.70 3.41 -57.59
CA LEU A 537 2.02 2.21 -58.10
C LEU A 537 2.93 0.99 -58.30
N HIS A 538 4.25 1.20 -58.19
CA HIS A 538 5.27 0.17 -58.43
C HIS A 538 6.23 0.00 -57.26
N THR A 539 5.94 0.56 -56.08
CA THR A 539 6.79 0.37 -54.90
C THR A 539 6.58 -1.02 -54.32
N PHE A 540 7.58 -1.87 -54.52
CA PHE A 540 7.62 -3.22 -53.99
C PHE A 540 7.87 -3.21 -52.48
N HIS A 541 6.97 -3.89 -51.76
CA HIS A 541 7.11 -4.28 -50.35
C HIS A 541 8.41 -5.07 -50.07
N ARG A 542 8.70 -5.36 -48.79
CA ARG A 542 9.66 -6.43 -48.43
C ARG A 542 9.38 -7.77 -49.10
N ASP A 543 8.10 -8.07 -49.35
CA ASP A 543 7.63 -9.27 -50.04
C ASP A 543 7.47 -9.07 -51.55
N GLY A 544 7.65 -7.85 -52.06
CA GLY A 544 7.60 -7.45 -53.47
C GLY A 544 6.31 -7.74 -54.25
N PHE A 545 5.17 -7.54 -53.59
CA PHE A 545 3.85 -7.45 -54.22
C PHE A 545 3.39 -5.98 -54.29
N ALA A 546 2.59 -5.66 -55.31
CA ALA A 546 2.03 -4.32 -55.58
C ALA A 546 0.52 -4.31 -55.26
N PRO A 547 -0.15 -3.15 -55.15
CA PRO A 547 -1.58 -3.09 -54.83
C PRO A 547 -2.46 -3.97 -55.73
N LEU A 548 -2.16 -4.02 -57.03
CA LEU A 548 -2.89 -4.84 -58.00
C LEU A 548 -2.74 -6.35 -57.71
N HIS A 549 -1.53 -6.79 -57.34
CA HIS A 549 -1.27 -8.18 -56.96
C HIS A 549 -2.09 -8.61 -55.73
N ARG A 550 -2.18 -7.72 -54.73
CA ARG A 550 -2.95 -7.96 -53.49
C ARG A 550 -4.45 -8.07 -53.77
N ALA A 551 -4.96 -7.20 -54.66
CA ALA A 551 -6.35 -7.26 -55.09
C ALA A 551 -6.67 -8.59 -55.81
N CYS A 552 -5.71 -9.16 -56.55
CA CYS A 552 -5.91 -10.45 -57.24
C CYS A 552 -6.02 -11.64 -56.27
N TRP A 553 -5.36 -11.61 -55.11
CA TRP A 553 -5.45 -12.67 -54.10
C TRP A 553 -6.81 -12.75 -53.41
N GLY A 554 -7.55 -11.64 -53.34
CA GLY A 554 -8.83 -11.63 -52.63
C GLY A 554 -9.91 -12.48 -53.32
N ASN A 555 -10.73 -13.14 -52.51
CA ASN A 555 -11.81 -14.02 -52.98
C ASN A 555 -13.21 -13.37 -52.84
N SER A 556 -13.32 -12.05 -52.73
CA SER A 556 -14.62 -11.35 -52.73
C SER A 556 -14.89 -10.62 -54.06
N HIS A 557 -16.16 -10.33 -54.33
CA HIS A 557 -16.56 -9.50 -55.47
C HIS A 557 -15.98 -8.08 -55.38
N GLU A 558 -15.77 -7.56 -54.16
CA GLU A 558 -15.20 -6.21 -53.96
C GLU A 558 -13.73 -6.16 -54.41
N HIS A 559 -12.99 -7.26 -54.30
CA HIS A 559 -11.64 -7.37 -54.86
C HIS A 559 -11.64 -7.33 -56.40
N SER A 560 -12.61 -7.96 -57.05
CA SER A 560 -12.82 -7.83 -58.51
C SER A 560 -13.07 -6.37 -58.91
N GLN A 561 -13.84 -5.64 -58.11
CA GLN A 561 -14.09 -4.20 -58.31
C GLN A 561 -12.82 -3.37 -58.09
N VAL A 562 -12.00 -3.68 -57.07
CA VAL A 562 -10.69 -3.03 -56.88
C VAL A 562 -9.78 -3.24 -58.10
N VAL A 563 -9.70 -4.47 -58.63
CA VAL A 563 -8.92 -4.76 -59.84
C VAL A 563 -9.44 -3.92 -61.01
N GLN A 564 -10.75 -3.85 -61.22
CA GLN A 564 -11.33 -3.02 -62.28
C GLN A 564 -11.01 -1.53 -62.08
N THR A 565 -11.09 -1.02 -60.85
CA THR A 565 -10.75 0.37 -60.53
C THR A 565 -9.27 0.68 -60.74
N LEU A 566 -8.36 -0.21 -60.33
CA LEU A 566 -6.92 -0.05 -60.55
C LEU A 566 -6.57 -0.06 -62.04
N LEU A 567 -7.16 -0.97 -62.84
CA LEU A 567 -6.91 -1.05 -64.28
C LEU A 567 -7.38 0.19 -65.04
N ARG A 568 -8.46 0.85 -64.59
CA ARG A 568 -8.94 2.12 -65.17
C ARG A 568 -7.92 3.27 -65.01
N VAL A 569 -6.98 3.16 -64.08
CA VAL A 569 -5.92 4.16 -63.85
C VAL A 569 -4.59 3.75 -64.53
N ASN A 570 -4.67 2.83 -65.52
CA ASN A 570 -3.56 2.40 -66.37
C ASN A 570 -2.40 1.71 -65.61
N VAL A 571 -2.74 0.95 -64.56
CA VAL A 571 -1.77 0.09 -63.84
C VAL A 571 -1.47 -1.13 -64.72
N ASP A 572 -0.18 -1.38 -64.99
CA ASP A 572 0.26 -2.50 -65.83
C ASP A 572 -0.10 -3.86 -65.17
N PRO A 573 -1.01 -4.65 -65.76
CA PRO A 573 -1.41 -5.96 -65.23
C PRO A 573 -0.39 -7.09 -65.49
N VAL A 574 0.62 -6.83 -66.32
CA VAL A 574 1.60 -7.83 -66.77
C VAL A 574 2.88 -7.79 -65.91
N LEU A 575 3.05 -6.76 -65.09
CA LEU A 575 4.17 -6.69 -64.15
C LEU A 575 4.19 -7.93 -63.24
N PRO A 576 5.30 -8.69 -63.19
CA PRO A 576 5.41 -9.82 -62.29
C PRO A 576 5.60 -9.35 -60.84
N ALA A 577 5.04 -10.09 -59.89
CA ALA A 577 5.41 -9.99 -58.49
C ALA A 577 6.86 -10.48 -58.28
N SER A 578 7.41 -10.24 -57.09
CA SER A 578 8.76 -10.70 -56.68
C SER A 578 9.02 -12.19 -56.87
N ASN A 579 7.98 -13.02 -56.80
CA ASN A 579 8.04 -14.47 -57.01
C ASN A 579 7.86 -14.88 -58.49
N GLY A 580 7.85 -13.92 -59.42
CA GLY A 580 7.68 -14.13 -60.86
C GLY A 580 6.22 -14.34 -61.30
N SER A 581 5.25 -14.33 -60.39
CA SER A 581 3.84 -14.58 -60.72
C SER A 581 3.17 -13.33 -61.31
N THR A 582 2.36 -13.49 -62.36
CA THR A 582 1.54 -12.40 -62.93
C THR A 582 0.23 -12.23 -62.17
N CYS A 583 -0.43 -11.07 -62.30
CA CYS A 583 -1.76 -10.84 -61.71
C CYS A 583 -2.79 -11.93 -62.13
N LEU A 584 -2.71 -12.43 -63.37
CA LEU A 584 -3.58 -13.49 -63.86
C LEU A 584 -3.36 -14.83 -63.14
N GLN A 585 -2.10 -15.14 -62.77
CA GLN A 585 -1.75 -16.33 -62.00
C GLN A 585 -2.15 -16.20 -60.52
N LEU A 586 -2.13 -14.99 -59.97
CA LEU A 586 -2.50 -14.70 -58.58
C LEU A 586 -4.01 -14.55 -58.38
N ALA A 587 -4.78 -14.30 -59.44
CA ALA A 587 -6.22 -14.13 -59.39
C ALA A 587 -6.92 -15.37 -58.83
N SER A 588 -7.58 -15.24 -57.68
CA SER A 588 -8.25 -16.36 -57.00
C SER A 588 -9.64 -16.68 -57.58
N ARG A 589 -10.36 -15.67 -58.08
CA ARG A 589 -11.72 -15.78 -58.66
C ARG A 589 -11.69 -15.81 -60.19
N GLN A 590 -12.64 -16.55 -60.77
CA GLN A 590 -12.86 -16.53 -62.23
C GLN A 590 -13.20 -15.13 -62.73
N GLU A 591 -14.06 -14.41 -62.02
CA GLU A 591 -14.43 -13.03 -62.35
C GLU A 591 -13.23 -12.07 -62.45
N THR A 592 -12.29 -12.16 -61.51
CA THR A 592 -11.05 -11.36 -61.54
C THR A 592 -10.17 -11.75 -62.73
N ARG A 593 -10.10 -13.04 -63.06
CA ARG A 593 -9.40 -13.53 -64.27
C ARG A 593 -10.04 -13.00 -65.54
N ASP A 594 -11.37 -12.96 -65.62
CA ASP A 594 -12.10 -12.46 -66.77
C ASP A 594 -11.85 -10.94 -66.96
N ILE A 595 -11.84 -10.16 -65.87
CA ILE A 595 -11.51 -8.73 -65.88
C ILE A 595 -10.07 -8.48 -66.35
N LEU A 596 -9.11 -9.26 -65.84
CA LEU A 596 -7.70 -9.18 -66.23
C LEU A 596 -7.48 -9.61 -67.68
N ALA A 597 -8.11 -10.70 -68.13
CA ALA A 597 -8.02 -11.18 -69.50
C ALA A 597 -8.57 -10.16 -70.52
N ALA A 598 -9.67 -9.49 -70.18
CA ALA A 598 -10.25 -8.43 -71.01
C ALA A 598 -9.32 -7.21 -71.16
N HIS A 599 -8.54 -6.85 -70.12
CA HIS A 599 -7.59 -5.74 -70.17
C HIS A 599 -6.21 -6.13 -70.74
N CYS A 600 -5.74 -7.36 -70.51
CA CYS A 600 -4.50 -7.85 -71.13
C CYS A 600 -4.66 -8.04 -72.65
N GLY A 601 -5.86 -8.41 -73.11
CA GLY A 601 -6.18 -8.48 -74.54
C GLY A 601 -6.08 -7.14 -75.28
N SER A 602 -6.28 -6.01 -74.60
CA SER A 602 -6.11 -4.67 -75.19
C SER A 602 -4.66 -4.15 -75.08
N PHE A 603 -3.89 -4.58 -74.08
CA PHE A 603 -2.47 -4.24 -73.96
C PHE A 603 -1.58 -4.99 -74.98
N ALA A 604 -1.94 -6.22 -75.35
CA ALA A 604 -1.25 -6.96 -76.40
C ALA A 604 -1.34 -6.28 -77.79
N SER A 605 -2.36 -5.43 -78.03
CA SER A 605 -2.45 -4.59 -79.24
C SER A 605 -1.65 -3.29 -79.16
N CYS A 606 -1.17 -2.88 -77.99
CA CYS A 606 -0.39 -1.64 -77.81
C CYS A 606 1.13 -1.89 -77.67
N ALA A 607 1.57 -3.14 -77.49
CA ALA A 607 2.98 -3.49 -77.30
C ALA A 607 3.72 -3.91 -78.59
N SER A 608 3.13 -3.70 -79.78
CA SER A 608 3.76 -4.07 -81.07
C SER A 608 4.61 -2.96 -81.72
N GLU A 609 4.86 -1.83 -81.06
CA GLU A 609 5.66 -0.72 -81.65
C GLU A 609 6.94 -0.32 -80.89
N ALA A 610 7.42 -1.14 -79.94
CA ALA A 610 8.70 -0.86 -79.29
C ALA A 610 9.53 -2.13 -79.04
N SER A 611 9.90 -2.83 -80.12
CA SER A 611 10.99 -3.80 -80.08
C SER A 611 11.92 -3.63 -81.28
N ALA A 612 12.90 -2.74 -81.13
CA ALA A 612 14.15 -2.83 -81.86
C ALA A 612 15.25 -2.34 -80.92
N ASP A 613 16.31 -3.13 -80.86
CA ASP A 613 17.57 -2.89 -80.15
C ASP A 613 17.63 -3.12 -78.64
N GLN A 614 17.83 -4.40 -78.29
CA GLN A 614 18.99 -4.74 -77.44
C GLN A 614 19.79 -5.89 -78.06
N PRO A 615 21.12 -5.79 -78.17
CA PRO A 615 21.97 -6.96 -78.34
C PRO A 615 22.40 -7.54 -76.98
N SER A 616 22.45 -8.86 -77.03
CA SER A 616 22.79 -9.89 -76.05
C SER A 616 23.98 -9.64 -75.11
N SER A 617 23.79 -10.20 -73.91
CA SER A 617 24.76 -10.71 -72.94
C SER A 617 26.18 -11.03 -73.44
N ALA A 618 27.19 -10.64 -72.64
CA ALA A 618 28.02 -11.60 -71.89
C ALA A 618 29.17 -10.90 -71.14
N ALA A 619 29.52 -11.51 -70.00
CA ALA A 619 30.85 -11.62 -69.40
C ALA A 619 31.12 -10.87 -68.07
N ARG A 620 31.38 -11.72 -67.07
CA ARG A 620 32.54 -11.73 -66.15
C ARG A 620 32.60 -10.74 -64.97
N THR A 621 32.62 -11.38 -63.79
CA THR A 621 33.70 -11.38 -62.79
C THR A 621 34.20 -10.05 -62.19
N GLU A 622 34.14 -10.00 -60.85
CA GLU A 622 34.95 -9.20 -59.90
C GLU A 622 34.94 -7.66 -60.02
N LEU A 623 34.18 -7.00 -59.14
CA LEU A 623 34.66 -6.35 -57.90
C LEU A 623 33.47 -5.81 -57.07
#